data_AF-A0A9P0HK09-F1
#
_entry.id   AF-A0A9P0HK09-F1
#
_cell.length_a   1.000
_cell.length_b   1.000
_cell.length_c   1.000
_cell.angle_alpha   90.00
_cell.angle_beta   90.00
_cell.angle_gamma   90.00
#
_symmetry.space_group_name_H-M   'P 1'
#
loop_
_entity.id
_entity.type
_entity.pdbx_description
1 polymer ?
#
loop_
_entity_poly.entity_id
_entity_poly.type
_entity_poly.pdbx_seq_one_letter_code
_entity_poly.pdbx_strand_id
1 'polypeptide(L)'
;MLITCMNQRKTINKIFEENLEKDNNKKKNKNKDEFHSILQKYVNKKKNQDELDVVEEAHTAIDPWTKQPILQPVQSRECKHIYDKRSIACIIRNRNHFKCPYVGCQNIVTKEDLVDLD
;
A
#
# COMPACT_ATOMS: atom_id res chain seq x y z
N MET A 1 -43.51 4.26 -14.98
CA MET A 1 -42.26 4.64 -14.28
C MET A 1 -41.02 3.83 -14.71
N LEU A 2 -41.02 3.11 -15.84
CA LEU A 2 -39.87 2.30 -16.31
C LEU A 2 -39.12 2.88 -17.54
N ILE A 3 -39.71 3.85 -18.23
CA ILE A 3 -39.17 4.39 -19.49
C ILE A 3 -37.99 5.35 -19.26
N THR A 4 -37.96 6.06 -18.12
CA THR A 4 -36.89 7.01 -17.76
C THR A 4 -35.56 6.30 -17.45
N CYS A 5 -35.61 5.10 -16.88
CA CYS A 5 -34.42 4.33 -16.49
C CYS A 5 -33.65 3.75 -17.70
N MET A 6 -34.37 3.33 -18.75
CA MET A 6 -33.74 2.81 -19.98
C MET A 6 -33.05 3.90 -20.81
N ASN A 7 -33.61 5.11 -20.82
CA ASN A 7 -33.01 6.24 -21.53
C ASN A 7 -31.73 6.73 -20.84
N GLN A 8 -31.67 6.73 -19.51
CA GLN A 8 -30.45 7.06 -18.77
C GLN A 8 -29.31 6.07 -19.06
N ARG A 9 -29.61 4.77 -19.17
CA ARG A 9 -28.59 3.74 -19.46
C ARG A 9 -27.99 3.85 -20.87
N LYS A 10 -28.80 4.22 -21.87
CA LYS A 10 -28.33 4.44 -23.25
C LYS A 10 -27.37 5.62 -23.35
N THR A 11 -27.65 6.71 -22.64
CA THR A 11 -26.80 7.90 -22.61
C THR A 11 -25.46 7.65 -21.90
N ILE A 12 -25.48 6.91 -20.78
CA ILE A 12 -24.25 6.57 -20.03
C ILE A 12 -23.32 5.68 -20.85
N ASN A 13 -23.86 4.66 -21.54
CA ASN A 13 -23.05 3.79 -22.39
C ASN A 13 -22.39 4.56 -23.54
N LYS A 14 -23.10 5.52 -24.15
CA LYS A 14 -22.54 6.36 -25.22
C LYS A 14 -21.40 7.26 -24.72
N ILE A 15 -21.56 7.87 -23.54
CA ILE A 15 -20.51 8.68 -22.90
C ILE A 15 -19.30 7.81 -22.54
N PHE A 16 -19.51 6.55 -22.14
CA PHE A 16 -18.42 5.63 -21.81
C PHE A 16 -17.61 5.21 -23.04
N GLU A 17 -18.28 4.86 -24.14
CA GLU A 17 -17.62 4.48 -25.41
C GLU A 17 -16.85 5.66 -26.02
N GLU A 18 -17.42 6.87 -26.02
CA GLU A 18 -16.75 8.09 -26.52
C GLU A 18 -15.51 8.48 -25.70
N ASN A 19 -15.39 8.01 -24.45
CA ASN A 19 -14.21 8.26 -23.60
C ASN A 19 -13.13 7.17 -23.76
N LEU A 20 -13.52 5.92 -24.04
CA LEU A 20 -12.58 4.83 -24.35
C LEU A 20 -11.79 5.07 -25.65
N GLU A 21 -12.40 5.71 -26.65
CA GLU A 21 -11.72 6.03 -27.91
C GLU A 21 -10.70 7.17 -27.77
N LYS A 22 -10.89 8.07 -26.80
CA LYS A 22 -9.99 9.21 -26.58
C LYS A 22 -8.67 8.82 -25.91
N ASP A 23 -8.66 7.75 -25.11
CA ASP A 23 -7.46 7.28 -24.41
C ASP A 23 -6.49 6.51 -25.32
N ASN A 24 -6.99 5.87 -26.38
CA ASN A 24 -6.17 5.09 -27.31
C ASN A 24 -5.36 5.95 -28.32
N ASN A 25 -5.56 7.27 -28.33
CA ASN A 25 -4.90 8.18 -29.26
C ASN A 25 -3.85 9.10 -28.60
N LYS A 26 -3.23 8.66 -27.50
CA LYS A 26 -2.09 9.36 -26.89
C LYS A 26 -0.78 8.99 -27.60
N LYS A 27 -0.50 9.77 -28.65
CA LYS A 27 0.74 9.94 -29.43
C LYS A 27 2.00 9.37 -28.75
N LYS A 28 2.71 8.48 -29.45
CA LYS A 28 4.11 8.09 -29.16
C LYS A 28 4.99 9.35 -29.19
N ASN A 29 5.38 9.86 -28.03
CA ASN A 29 6.30 10.99 -27.91
C ASN A 29 7.75 10.52 -28.06
N LYS A 30 8.50 11.17 -28.96
CA LYS A 30 9.92 10.91 -29.31
C LYS A 30 10.93 11.18 -28.18
N ASN A 31 10.48 11.58 -26.98
CA ASN A 31 11.34 11.96 -25.85
C ASN A 31 11.66 10.78 -24.90
N LYS A 32 11.35 9.54 -25.31
CA LYS A 32 11.57 8.35 -24.48
C LYS A 32 13.07 8.05 -24.30
N ASP A 33 13.88 8.42 -25.29
CA ASP A 33 15.29 8.06 -25.38
C ASP A 33 16.16 8.92 -24.44
N GLU A 34 15.81 10.20 -24.28
CA GLU A 34 16.50 11.12 -23.36
C GLU A 34 16.22 10.75 -21.89
N PHE A 35 14.97 10.42 -21.57
CA PHE A 35 14.61 9.94 -20.24
C PHE A 35 15.27 8.59 -19.89
N HIS A 36 15.39 7.70 -20.89
CA HIS A 36 16.05 6.41 -20.71
C HIS A 36 17.55 6.56 -20.45
N SER A 37 18.22 7.49 -21.16
CA SER A 37 19.61 7.85 -20.95
C SER A 37 19.86 8.38 -19.53
N ILE A 38 19.01 9.29 -19.05
CA ILE A 38 19.11 9.86 -17.69
C ILE A 38 18.94 8.75 -16.63
N LEU A 39 17.97 7.86 -16.82
CA LEU A 39 17.75 6.71 -15.92
C LEU A 39 18.95 5.75 -15.90
N GLN A 40 19.51 5.41 -17.06
CA GLN A 40 20.69 4.54 -17.14
C GLN A 40 21.90 5.15 -16.44
N LYS A 41 22.10 6.47 -16.56
CA LYS A 41 23.18 7.18 -15.87
C LYS A 41 23.03 7.12 -14.35
N TYR A 42 21.82 7.26 -13.83
CA TYR A 42 21.54 7.12 -12.39
C TYR A 42 21.77 5.69 -11.88
N VAL A 43 21.33 4.68 -12.63
CA VAL A 43 21.53 3.26 -12.26
C VAL A 43 23.01 2.90 -12.21
N ASN A 44 23.80 3.36 -13.19
CA ASN A 44 25.24 3.11 -13.22
C ASN A 44 25.99 3.89 -12.13
N LYS A 45 25.55 5.10 -11.77
CA LYS A 45 26.12 5.85 -10.64
C LYS A 45 25.92 5.11 -9.32
N LYS A 46 24.73 4.52 -9.11
CA LYS A 46 24.43 3.74 -7.88
C LYS A 46 25.29 2.49 -7.75
N LYS A 47 25.53 1.75 -8.85
CA LYS A 47 26.40 0.55 -8.87
C LYS A 47 27.89 0.80 -8.56
N ASN A 48 28.36 2.05 -8.63
CA ASN A 48 29.75 2.40 -8.30
C ASN A 48 29.91 2.95 -6.88
N GLN A 49 28.83 3.04 -6.10
CA GLN A 49 28.81 3.53 -4.72
C GLN A 49 28.39 2.43 -3.73
N ASP A 50 28.78 1.18 -3.99
CA ASP A 50 28.51 0.04 -3.09
C ASP A 50 29.45 0.00 -1.88
N GLU A 51 30.06 1.13 -1.50
CA GLU A 51 30.60 1.34 -0.15
C GLU A 51 29.57 2.18 0.62
N LEU A 52 28.45 1.52 0.93
CA LEU A 52 27.38 2.09 1.74
C LEU A 52 27.78 1.89 3.21
N ASP A 53 28.42 2.89 3.81
CA ASP A 53 28.60 2.94 5.26
C ASP A 53 27.20 3.03 5.91
N VAL A 54 26.69 1.86 6.32
CA VAL A 54 25.47 1.77 7.11
C VAL A 54 25.82 2.27 8.51
N VAL A 55 25.58 3.56 8.75
CA VAL A 55 25.41 4.04 10.11
C VAL A 55 24.10 3.42 10.61
N GLU A 56 24.19 2.34 11.39
CA GLU A 56 23.04 1.76 12.09
C GLU A 56 22.52 2.77 13.13
N GLU A 57 21.73 3.75 12.67
CA GLU A 57 20.82 4.41 13.58
C GLU A 57 19.77 3.37 13.99
N ALA A 58 19.86 2.89 15.23
CA ALA A 58 18.94 1.93 15.81
C ALA A 58 17.55 2.56 15.99
N HIS A 59 16.80 2.70 14.90
CA HIS A 59 15.40 3.11 14.94
C HIS A 59 14.58 1.93 15.47
N THR A 60 14.23 1.98 16.75
CA THR A 60 13.33 1.00 17.36
C THR A 60 11.97 1.07 16.66
N ALA A 61 11.45 -0.08 16.20
CA ALA A 61 10.12 -0.14 15.61
C ALA A 61 9.06 0.33 16.63
N ILE A 62 8.17 1.22 16.20
CA ILE A 62 7.14 1.83 17.05
C ILE A 62 5.78 1.19 16.75
N ASP A 63 5.06 0.80 17.80
CA ASP A 63 3.71 0.25 17.69
C ASP A 63 2.71 1.32 17.19
N PRO A 64 1.94 1.06 16.13
CA PRO A 64 0.97 2.01 15.60
C PRO A 64 -0.17 2.34 16.58
N TRP A 65 -0.44 1.49 17.59
CA TRP A 65 -1.49 1.71 18.59
C TRP A 65 -1.03 2.55 19.77
N THR A 66 0.06 2.16 20.43
CA THR A 66 0.53 2.82 21.66
C THR A 66 1.55 3.93 21.43
N LYS A 67 2.15 3.97 20.23
CA LYS A 67 3.30 4.84 19.92
C LYS A 67 4.51 4.59 20.81
N GLN A 68 4.58 3.41 21.42
CA GLN A 68 5.70 2.93 22.22
C GLN A 68 6.59 1.98 21.40
N PRO A 69 7.86 1.81 21.77
CA PRO A 69 8.72 0.81 21.13
C PRO A 69 8.12 -0.59 21.28
N ILE A 70 8.14 -1.36 20.20
CA ILE A 70 7.67 -2.74 20.16
C ILE A 70 8.67 -3.60 20.95
N LEU A 71 8.18 -4.34 21.95
CA LEU A 71 8.99 -5.24 22.76
C LEU A 71 8.75 -6.70 22.36
N GLN A 72 7.50 -7.04 22.04
CA GLN A 72 7.10 -8.39 21.61
C GLN A 72 6.42 -8.29 20.26
N PRO A 73 7.17 -8.41 19.14
CA PRO A 73 6.61 -8.24 17.82
C PRO A 73 5.63 -9.37 17.47
N VAL A 74 4.43 -8.99 17.05
CA VAL A 74 3.43 -9.90 16.49
C VAL A 74 3.02 -9.44 15.11
N GLN A 75 2.86 -10.37 14.18
CA GLN A 75 2.52 -10.09 12.80
C GLN A 75 1.17 -10.67 12.41
N SER A 76 0.37 -9.90 11.69
CA SER A 76 -0.86 -10.43 11.06
C SER A 76 -0.52 -11.21 9.79
N ARG A 77 -1.08 -12.41 9.62
CA ARG A 77 -0.95 -13.23 8.39
C ARG A 77 -1.51 -12.54 7.15
N GLU A 78 -2.60 -11.79 7.32
CA GLU A 78 -3.37 -11.17 6.23
C GLU A 78 -2.68 -9.94 5.64
N CYS A 79 -2.19 -9.03 6.50
CA CYS A 79 -1.58 -7.76 6.05
C CYS A 79 -0.08 -7.65 6.30
N LYS A 80 0.53 -8.63 6.99
CA LYS A 80 1.96 -8.67 7.33
C LYS A 80 2.47 -7.49 8.14
N HIS A 81 1.58 -6.70 8.73
CA HIS A 81 1.95 -5.60 9.63
C HIS A 81 2.30 -6.12 11.02
N ILE A 82 3.23 -5.42 11.66
CA ILE A 82 3.80 -5.78 12.96
C ILE A 82 3.22 -4.86 14.03
N TYR A 83 2.92 -5.43 15.19
CA TYR A 83 2.39 -4.75 16.36
C TYR A 83 3.10 -5.23 17.62
N ASP A 84 2.89 -4.54 18.74
CA ASP A 84 3.27 -5.08 20.04
C ASP A 84 2.20 -6.03 20.59
N LYS A 85 2.63 -7.19 21.09
CA LYS A 85 1.74 -8.24 21.63
C LYS A 85 0.84 -7.71 22.74
N ARG A 86 1.36 -6.85 23.62
CA ARG A 86 0.61 -6.34 24.78
C ARG A 86 -0.47 -5.37 24.32
N SER A 87 -0.15 -4.51 23.36
CA SER A 87 -1.11 -3.61 22.72
C SER A 87 -2.28 -4.37 22.11
N ILE A 88 -1.98 -5.39 21.29
CA ILE A 88 -3.01 -6.17 20.62
C ILE A 88 -3.82 -7.02 21.60
N ALA A 89 -3.19 -7.60 22.62
CA ALA A 89 -3.90 -8.34 23.66
C ALA A 89 -4.93 -7.48 24.41
N CYS A 90 -4.62 -6.20 24.66
CA CYS A 90 -5.55 -5.25 25.27
C CYS A 90 -6.76 -4.97 24.37
N ILE A 91 -6.50 -4.76 23.06
CA ILE A 91 -7.55 -4.50 22.07
C ILE A 91 -8.46 -5.71 21.91
N ILE A 92 -7.87 -6.91 21.76
CA ILE A 92 -8.60 -8.15 21.53
C ILE A 92 -9.43 -8.56 22.74
N ARG A 93 -8.98 -8.22 23.96
CA ARG A 93 -9.74 -8.47 25.18
C ARG A 93 -11.10 -7.76 25.17
N ASN A 94 -11.18 -6.59 24.54
CA ASN A 94 -12.41 -5.80 24.46
C ASN A 94 -13.20 -6.06 23.17
N ARG A 95 -12.56 -6.54 22.10
CA ARG A 95 -13.17 -6.79 20.78
C ARG A 95 -12.55 -8.02 20.13
N ASN A 96 -13.35 -8.92 19.55
CA ASN A 96 -12.81 -10.13 18.92
C ASN A 96 -11.96 -9.87 17.65
N HIS A 97 -12.00 -8.66 17.10
CA HIS A 97 -11.26 -8.26 15.91
C HIS A 97 -10.96 -6.75 15.92
N PHE A 98 -9.97 -6.31 15.14
CA PHE A 98 -9.66 -4.89 14.96
C PHE A 98 -9.29 -4.57 13.51
N LYS A 99 -9.47 -3.31 13.11
CA LYS A 99 -9.01 -2.83 11.79
C LYS A 99 -7.53 -2.48 11.87
N CYS A 100 -6.76 -2.88 10.86
CA CYS A 100 -5.36 -2.50 10.78
C CYS A 100 -5.20 -0.96 10.82
N PRO A 101 -4.33 -0.42 11.69
CA PRO A 101 -4.11 1.03 11.83
C PRO A 101 -3.17 1.60 10.75
N TYR A 102 -2.54 0.75 9.93
CA TYR A 102 -1.65 1.22 8.87
C TYR A 102 -2.45 1.92 7.77
N VAL A 103 -1.97 3.09 7.37
CA VAL A 103 -2.61 3.91 6.34
C VAL A 103 -2.72 3.12 5.03
N GLY A 104 -3.93 3.04 4.48
CA GLY A 104 -4.20 2.29 3.25
C GLY A 104 -4.48 0.80 3.45
N CYS A 105 -4.34 0.25 4.66
CA CYS A 105 -4.71 -1.12 4.96
C CYS A 105 -6.18 -1.20 5.38
N GLN A 106 -6.97 -2.03 4.71
CA GLN A 106 -8.39 -2.25 5.04
C GLN A 106 -8.66 -3.60 5.72
N ASN A 107 -7.59 -4.37 5.99
CA ASN A 107 -7.72 -5.71 6.55
C ASN A 107 -8.21 -5.65 8.01
N ILE A 108 -9.09 -6.59 8.34
CA ILE A 108 -9.57 -6.84 9.69
C ILE A 108 -8.72 -7.99 10.24
N VAL A 109 -8.07 -7.76 11.37
CA VAL A 109 -7.19 -8.73 12.02
C VAL A 109 -7.94 -9.36 13.19
N THR A 110 -7.98 -10.69 13.21
CA THR A 110 -8.50 -11.48 14.33
C THR A 110 -7.36 -12.03 15.19
N LYS A 111 -7.70 -12.65 16.33
CA LYS A 111 -6.69 -13.22 17.23
C LYS A 111 -5.95 -14.39 16.57
N GLU A 112 -6.67 -15.15 15.76
CA GLU A 112 -6.21 -16.34 15.07
C GLU A 112 -5.22 -16.02 13.95
N ASP A 113 -5.29 -14.80 13.40
CA ASP A 113 -4.42 -14.34 12.31
C ASP A 113 -3.06 -13.83 12.80
N LEU A 114 -2.86 -13.71 14.12
CA LEU A 114 -1.63 -13.18 14.70
C LEU A 114 -0.60 -14.29 14.89
N VAL A 115 0.61 -14.03 14.45
CA VAL A 115 1.78 -14.89 14.58
C VAL A 115 2.82 -14.16 15.39
N ASP A 116 3.33 -14.81 16.43
CA ASP A 116 4.47 -14.31 17.20
C ASP A 116 5.72 -14.38 16.31
N LEU A 117 6.47 -13.28 16.25
CA LEU A 117 7.79 -13.24 15.61
C LEU A 117 8.83 -13.49 16.70
N ASP A 118 9.35 -14.71 16.76
CA ASP A 118 10.45 -15.11 17.65
C ASP A 118 11.82 -14.68 17.11
#